data_AF-A0A9E2QLZ2-F1
#
_entry.id   AF-A0A9E2QLZ2-F1
#
_cell.length_a   1.000
_cell.length_b   1.000
_cell.length_c   1.000
_cell.angle_alpha   90.00
_cell.angle_beta   90.00
_cell.angle_gamma   90.00
#
_symmetry.space_group_name_H-M   'P 1'
#
loop_
_entity.id
_entity.type
_entity.pdbx_description
1 polymer ?
#
loop_
_entity_poly.entity_id
_entity_poly.type
_entity_poly.pdbx_seq_one_letter_code
_entity_poly.pdbx_strand_id
1 'polypeptide(L)'
;MTTYIFKVKLKYDKRTYREIEILENQTLDDLHWAIFRAFDFEEMHLYSFFMNNKAWSGVEFEYCAPQADGRSAKKVKINSLNLELKQKFLYLFDYGDSWEFEMEFVGNGQAQNKVKYPIVVKKAGDSPEQYPDYDEEDE
;
A
#
# COMPACT_ATOMS: atom_id res chain seq x y z
N MET A 1 13.55 9.94 -14.77
CA MET A 1 13.50 8.96 -13.68
C MET A 1 12.23 8.17 -13.89
N THR A 2 12.31 6.85 -13.83
CA THR A 2 11.14 5.99 -14.06
C THR A 2 10.22 6.06 -12.85
N THR A 3 8.92 6.01 -13.10
CA THR A 3 7.90 5.84 -12.05
C THR A 3 7.19 4.50 -12.22
N TYR A 4 6.59 4.03 -11.14
CA TYR A 4 5.77 2.84 -11.07
C TYR A 4 4.38 3.25 -10.62
N ILE A 5 3.36 2.70 -11.26
CA ILE A 5 1.98 2.97 -10.92
C ILE A 5 1.40 1.70 -10.30
N PHE A 6 0.82 1.84 -9.12
CA PHE A 6 0.13 0.78 -8.41
C PHE A 6 -1.34 1.10 -8.28
N LYS A 7 -2.19 0.14 -8.63
CA LYS A 7 -3.60 0.19 -8.28
C LYS A 7 -3.80 -0.52 -6.94
N VAL A 8 -4.33 0.22 -5.97
CA VAL A 8 -4.51 -0.20 -4.58
C VAL A 8 -6.00 -0.29 -4.31
N LYS A 9 -6.55 -1.51 -4.27
CA LYS A 9 -7.99 -1.75 -4.12
C LYS A 9 -8.26 -2.28 -2.72
N LEU A 10 -9.25 -1.71 -2.05
CA LEU A 10 -9.74 -2.28 -0.79
C LEU A 10 -10.30 -3.68 -1.08
N LYS A 11 -9.86 -4.70 -0.33
CA LYS A 11 -10.11 -6.10 -0.71
C LYS A 11 -11.59 -6.46 -0.70
N TYR A 12 -12.34 -5.92 0.26
CA TYR A 12 -13.77 -6.19 0.47
C TYR A 12 -14.71 -5.19 -0.21
N ASP A 13 -14.22 -4.03 -0.65
CA ASP A 13 -14.95 -3.15 -1.58
C ASP A 13 -14.05 -2.69 -2.73
N LYS A 14 -13.99 -3.52 -3.78
CA LYS A 14 -13.11 -3.29 -4.93
C LYS A 14 -13.50 -2.06 -5.78
N ARG A 15 -14.63 -1.42 -5.50
CA ARG A 15 -15.02 -0.13 -6.11
C ARG A 15 -14.23 1.02 -5.51
N THR A 16 -13.75 0.85 -4.28
CA THR A 16 -12.90 1.79 -3.57
C THR A 16 -11.42 1.48 -3.84
N TYR A 17 -10.77 2.36 -4.60
CA TYR A 17 -9.37 2.19 -4.96
C TYR A 17 -8.64 3.52 -5.20
N ARG A 18 -7.32 3.44 -5.17
CA ARG A 18 -6.40 4.52 -5.54
C ARG A 18 -5.43 4.01 -6.61
N GLU A 19 -5.06 4.86 -7.56
CA GLU A 19 -3.86 4.61 -8.38
C GLU A 19 -2.78 5.57 -7.89
N ILE A 20 -1.67 5.02 -7.43
CA ILE A 20 -0.56 5.75 -6.82
C ILE A 20 0.65 5.60 -7.73
N GLU A 21 1.21 6.74 -8.14
CA GLU A 21 2.46 6.80 -8.88
C GLU A 21 3.61 7.11 -7.92
N ILE A 22 4.68 6.33 -7.99
CA ILE A 22 5.84 6.40 -7.09
C ILE A 22 7.15 6.29 -7.89
N LEU A 23 8.21 6.93 -7.42
CA LEU A 23 9.52 6.85 -8.09
C LEU A 23 10.14 5.47 -7.89
N GLU A 24 10.88 5.02 -8.90
CA GLU A 24 11.56 3.72 -8.90
C GLU A 24 12.52 3.50 -7.71
N ASN A 25 13.09 4.59 -7.18
CA ASN A 25 14.09 4.58 -6.11
C ASN A 25 13.50 4.79 -4.70
N GLN A 26 12.20 5.06 -4.59
CA GLN A 26 11.48 5.13 -3.32
C GLN A 26 11.22 3.71 -2.79
N THR A 27 10.84 3.63 -1.51
CA THR A 27 10.71 2.39 -0.76
C THR A 27 9.26 1.93 -0.66
N LEU A 28 9.05 0.70 -0.17
CA LEU A 28 7.71 0.26 0.21
C LEU A 28 7.15 1.04 1.42
N ASP A 29 8.01 1.59 2.29
CA ASP A 29 7.57 2.52 3.36
C ASP A 29 7.03 3.83 2.77
N ASP A 30 7.69 4.41 1.76
CA ASP A 30 7.16 5.58 1.04
C ASP A 30 5.79 5.27 0.41
N LEU A 31 5.62 4.07 -0.14
CA LEU A 31 4.34 3.61 -0.69
C LEU A 31 3.28 3.42 0.40
N HIS A 32 3.64 2.85 1.55
CA HIS A 32 2.75 2.72 2.71
C HIS A 32 2.17 4.08 3.11
N TRP A 33 3.03 5.09 3.27
CA TRP A 33 2.58 6.44 3.63
C TRP A 33 1.68 7.07 2.58
N ALA A 34 1.93 6.81 1.31
CA ALA A 34 1.06 7.28 0.23
C ALA A 34 -0.31 6.59 0.27
N ILE A 35 -0.37 5.28 0.55
CA ILE A 35 -1.64 4.55 0.71
C ILE A 35 -2.39 5.06 1.93
N PHE A 36 -1.73 5.11 3.09
CA PHE A 36 -2.29 5.58 4.36
C PHE A 36 -2.99 6.94 4.19
N ARG A 37 -2.29 7.92 3.62
CA ARG A 37 -2.85 9.25 3.35
C ARG A 37 -3.93 9.24 2.27
N ALA A 38 -3.81 8.40 1.24
CA ALA A 38 -4.78 8.36 0.15
C ALA A 38 -6.13 7.77 0.56
N PHE A 39 -6.15 6.94 1.61
CA PHE A 39 -7.35 6.39 2.24
C PHE A 39 -7.78 7.18 3.47
N ASP A 40 -7.23 8.38 3.68
CA ASP A 40 -7.63 9.28 4.78
C ASP A 40 -7.53 8.61 6.17
N PHE A 41 -6.59 7.68 6.35
CA PHE A 41 -6.30 7.05 7.65
C PHE A 41 -5.45 8.00 8.50
N GLU A 42 -5.67 7.96 9.82
CA GLU A 42 -5.09 8.88 10.80
C GLU A 42 -4.33 8.16 11.91
N GLU A 43 -4.72 6.93 12.24
CA GLU A 43 -4.09 6.14 13.30
C GLU A 43 -3.08 5.15 12.73
N MET A 44 -1.86 5.15 13.24
CA MET A 44 -0.75 4.38 12.67
C MET A 44 -0.56 3.02 13.34
N HIS A 45 -0.44 1.97 12.53
CA HIS A 45 -0.20 0.60 13.00
C HIS A 45 0.92 -0.09 12.22
N LEU A 46 1.21 -1.33 12.61
CA LEU A 46 2.10 -2.24 11.88
C LEU A 46 1.52 -2.52 10.48
N TYR A 47 2.41 -2.80 9.52
CA TYR A 47 1.98 -3.14 8.16
C TYR A 47 2.99 -4.03 7.44
N SER A 48 2.47 -4.74 6.43
CA SER A 48 3.21 -5.68 5.62
C SER A 48 2.81 -5.65 4.15
N PHE A 49 3.78 -5.91 3.28
CA PHE A 49 3.56 -6.23 1.88
C PHE A 49 3.90 -7.71 1.66
N PHE A 50 2.92 -8.51 1.22
CA PHE A 50 3.08 -9.92 0.91
C PHE A 50 3.16 -10.11 -0.61
N MET A 51 4.36 -10.38 -1.11
CA MET A 51 4.67 -10.40 -2.54
C MET A 51 4.05 -11.58 -3.31
N ASN A 52 3.51 -12.58 -2.60
CA ASN A 52 2.77 -13.71 -3.16
C ASN A 52 1.23 -13.52 -3.09
N ASN A 53 0.77 -12.31 -2.78
CA ASN A 53 -0.64 -11.94 -2.72
C ASN A 53 -1.46 -12.71 -1.65
N LYS A 54 -0.82 -13.17 -0.58
CA LYS A 54 -1.47 -13.87 0.54
C LYS A 54 -0.97 -13.30 1.86
N ALA A 55 -1.88 -12.72 2.65
CA ALA A 55 -1.55 -12.27 4.00
C ALA A 55 -1.05 -13.44 4.86
N TRP A 56 -0.11 -13.15 5.76
CA TRP A 56 0.42 -14.12 6.74
C TRP A 56 1.08 -15.36 6.13
N SER A 57 1.59 -15.26 4.91
CA SER A 57 2.07 -16.40 4.15
C SER A 57 3.53 -16.80 4.40
N GLY A 58 4.17 -16.27 5.45
CA GLY A 58 5.58 -16.51 5.76
C GLY A 58 6.49 -15.32 5.44
N VAL A 59 7.55 -15.22 6.23
CA VAL A 59 8.51 -14.10 6.24
C VAL A 59 9.31 -13.99 4.94
N GLU A 60 9.42 -15.06 4.17
CA GLU A 60 10.12 -15.10 2.88
C GLU A 60 9.41 -14.29 1.79
N PHE A 61 8.09 -14.12 1.92
CA PHE A 61 7.26 -13.34 1.01
C PHE A 61 6.93 -11.93 1.53
N GLU A 62 7.29 -11.64 2.77
CA GLU A 62 6.89 -10.45 3.49
C GLU A 62 7.95 -9.35 3.41
N TYR A 63 7.50 -8.10 3.29
CA TYR A 63 8.25 -6.92 3.66
C TYR A 63 7.43 -6.11 4.66
N CYS A 64 7.94 -5.94 5.87
CA CYS A 64 7.21 -5.27 6.95
C CYS A 64 8.00 -4.11 7.55
N ALA A 65 7.32 -3.28 8.34
CA ALA A 65 7.92 -2.31 9.24
C ALA A 65 6.90 -1.91 10.33
N PRO A 66 7.32 -1.29 11.44
CA PRO A 66 8.71 -1.08 11.90
C PRO A 66 9.48 -2.35 12.30
N GLN A 67 8.80 -3.46 12.60
CA GLN A 67 9.42 -4.67 13.13
C GLN A 67 9.77 -5.67 12.03
N ALA A 68 10.96 -5.53 11.43
CA ALA A 68 11.44 -6.45 10.39
C ALA A 68 12.75 -7.12 10.80
N ASP A 69 12.78 -8.46 10.77
CA ASP A 69 14.01 -9.24 10.88
C ASP A 69 14.47 -9.65 9.47
N GLY A 70 15.23 -8.76 8.82
CA GLY A 70 15.74 -8.93 7.45
C GLY A 70 14.99 -8.11 6.39
N ARG A 71 13.83 -8.59 5.93
CA ARG A 71 13.07 -7.99 4.81
C ARG A 71 12.26 -6.78 5.26
N SER A 72 12.89 -5.61 5.27
CA SER A 72 12.27 -4.36 5.71
C SER A 72 11.65 -3.54 4.58
N ALA A 73 10.39 -3.14 4.74
CA ALA A 73 9.70 -2.21 3.83
C ALA A 73 10.39 -0.83 3.75
N LYS A 74 11.09 -0.42 4.81
CA LYS A 74 11.87 0.83 4.89
C LYS A 74 13.13 0.84 4.04
N LYS A 75 13.60 -0.33 3.57
CA LYS A 75 14.88 -0.46 2.87
C LYS A 75 14.71 -0.90 1.42
N VAL A 76 13.74 -1.77 1.15
CA VAL A 76 13.50 -2.29 -0.21
C VAL A 76 12.95 -1.18 -1.10
N LYS A 77 13.58 -1.00 -2.27
CA LYS A 77 13.16 -0.02 -3.27
C LYS A 77 12.18 -0.63 -4.26
N ILE A 78 11.29 0.18 -4.82
CA ILE A 78 10.27 -0.29 -5.78
C ILE A 78 10.90 -1.02 -6.97
N ASN A 79 11.97 -0.48 -7.56
CA ASN A 79 12.63 -1.11 -8.72
C ASN A 79 13.25 -2.48 -8.41
N SER A 80 13.61 -2.75 -7.16
CA SER A 80 14.23 -4.01 -6.74
C SER A 80 13.23 -5.17 -6.61
N LEU A 81 11.93 -4.87 -6.67
CA LEU A 81 10.87 -5.87 -6.58
C LEU A 81 10.68 -6.68 -7.87
N ASN A 82 11.28 -6.26 -8.99
CA ASN A 82 11.22 -6.93 -10.30
C ASN A 82 9.79 -7.34 -10.73
N LEU A 83 8.84 -6.42 -10.58
CA LEU A 83 7.42 -6.68 -10.83
C LEU A 83 7.11 -6.80 -12.33
N GLU A 84 6.26 -7.76 -12.65
CA GLU A 84 5.69 -7.93 -13.99
C GLU A 84 4.37 -7.18 -14.13
N LEU A 85 4.05 -6.72 -15.35
CA LEU A 85 2.80 -6.02 -15.62
C LEU A 85 1.59 -6.87 -15.17
N LYS A 86 0.64 -6.26 -14.44
CA LYS A 86 -0.53 -6.89 -13.80
C LYS A 86 -0.19 -7.86 -12.65
N GLN A 87 1.08 -7.97 -12.24
CA GLN A 87 1.42 -8.74 -11.05
C GLN A 87 0.70 -8.16 -9.83
N LYS A 88 0.13 -9.06 -9.05
CA LYS A 88 -0.60 -8.73 -7.83
C LYS A 88 0.19 -9.14 -6.60
N PHE A 89 0.04 -8.34 -5.56
CA PHE A 89 0.54 -8.62 -4.22
C PHE A 89 -0.42 -7.99 -3.22
N LEU A 90 -0.23 -8.29 -1.93
CA LEU A 90 -1.15 -7.85 -0.90
C LEU A 90 -0.45 -6.83 0.00
N TYR A 91 -1.15 -5.75 0.33
CA TYR A 91 -0.77 -4.83 1.39
C TYR A 91 -1.72 -5.02 2.57
N LEU A 92 -1.16 -5.35 3.72
CA LEU A 92 -1.84 -5.52 4.99
C LEU A 92 -1.46 -4.33 5.88
N PHE A 93 -2.46 -3.63 6.39
CA PHE A 93 -2.31 -2.56 7.36
C PHE A 93 -3.09 -2.91 8.62
N ASP A 94 -2.50 -2.63 9.77
CA ASP A 94 -3.00 -2.99 11.08
C ASP A 94 -3.19 -4.50 11.27
N TYR A 95 -2.40 -5.09 12.17
CA TYR A 95 -2.44 -6.52 12.44
C TYR A 95 -3.64 -6.94 13.29
N GLY A 96 -4.29 -6.00 13.97
CA GLY A 96 -5.55 -6.23 14.69
C GLY A 96 -6.69 -6.35 13.69
N ASP A 97 -7.02 -5.23 13.03
CA ASP A 97 -8.21 -5.14 12.17
C ASP A 97 -8.00 -5.65 10.74
N SER A 98 -6.75 -5.93 10.36
CA SER A 98 -6.40 -6.58 9.09
C SER A 98 -6.97 -5.86 7.87
N TRP A 99 -6.67 -4.57 7.72
CA TRP A 99 -6.98 -3.83 6.51
C TRP A 99 -6.19 -4.40 5.33
N GLU A 100 -6.88 -5.16 4.49
CA GLU A 100 -6.26 -5.79 3.32
C GLU A 100 -6.57 -5.02 2.02
N PHE A 101 -5.51 -4.78 1.26
CA PHE A 101 -5.56 -4.16 -0.05
C PHE A 101 -4.94 -5.08 -1.10
N GLU A 102 -5.66 -5.30 -2.20
CA GLU A 102 -5.09 -5.91 -3.41
C GLU A 102 -4.27 -4.83 -4.14
N MET A 103 -2.97 -5.05 -4.23
CA MET A 103 -2.04 -4.24 -5.02
C MET A 103 -1.87 -4.86 -6.40
N GLU A 104 -1.89 -4.04 -7.43
CA GLU A 104 -1.63 -4.45 -8.82
C GLU A 104 -0.64 -3.48 -9.46
N PHE A 105 0.46 -4.00 -10.01
CA PHE A 105 1.39 -3.18 -10.79
C PHE A 105 0.79 -2.91 -12.17
N VAL A 106 0.39 -1.67 -12.44
CA VAL A 106 -0.32 -1.32 -13.68
C VAL A 106 0.61 -0.84 -14.79
N GLY A 107 1.87 -0.55 -14.47
CA GLY A 107 2.90 -0.20 -15.44
C GLY A 107 3.79 0.94 -14.99
N ASN A 108 4.68 1.35 -15.89
CA ASN A 108 5.63 2.42 -15.66
C ASN A 108 5.17 3.75 -16.25
N GLY A 109 5.63 4.83 -15.65
CA GLY A 109 5.51 6.19 -16.16
C GLY A 109 6.87 6.88 -16.20
N GLN A 110 6.83 8.20 -16.42
CA GLN A 110 8.01 9.05 -16.40
C GLN A 110 7.79 10.20 -15.41
N ALA A 111 8.73 10.35 -14.47
CA ALA A 111 8.68 11.42 -13.49
C ALA A 111 8.66 12.81 -14.17
N GLN A 112 7.75 13.66 -13.70
CA GLN A 112 7.61 15.04 -14.19
C GLN A 112 8.44 16.02 -13.35
N ASN A 113 8.95 17.07 -14.00
CA ASN A 113 9.70 18.12 -13.33
C ASN A 113 8.82 18.84 -12.30
N LYS A 114 9.39 19.14 -11.13
CA LYS A 114 8.75 19.87 -10.01
C LYS A 114 7.58 19.14 -9.32
N VAL A 115 7.34 17.86 -9.63
CA VAL A 115 6.38 17.02 -8.90
C VAL A 115 7.10 16.30 -7.75
N LYS A 116 6.49 16.30 -6.56
CA LYS A 116 6.94 15.50 -5.41
C LYS A 116 6.14 14.20 -5.37
N TYR A 117 6.85 13.09 -5.46
CA TYR A 117 6.27 11.74 -5.41
C TYR A 117 6.39 11.14 -4.00
N PRO A 118 5.52 10.20 -3.60
CA PRO A 118 4.45 9.59 -4.40
C PRO A 118 3.24 10.51 -4.57
N ILE A 119 2.44 10.29 -5.63
CA ILE A 119 1.19 11.03 -5.89
C ILE A 119 0.02 10.09 -6.17
N VAL A 120 -1.19 10.52 -5.81
CA VAL A 120 -2.41 9.85 -6.22
C VAL A 120 -2.80 10.36 -7.61
N VAL A 121 -2.75 9.50 -8.62
CA VAL A 121 -3.15 9.84 -10.00
C VAL A 121 -4.61 9.53 -10.27
N LYS A 122 -5.24 8.70 -9.42
CA LYS A 122 -6.67 8.39 -9.50
C LYS A 122 -7.25 8.03 -8.14
N LYS A 123 -8.47 8.52 -7.85
CA LYS A 123 -9.30 8.16 -6.69
C LYS A 123 -10.66 7.68 -7.20
N ALA A 124 -11.16 6.57 -6.63
CA ALA A 124 -12.49 6.06 -6.89
C ALA A 124 -13.06 5.45 -5.61
N GLY A 125 -14.33 5.72 -5.33
CA GLY A 125 -14.97 5.40 -4.05
C GLY A 125 -14.47 6.28 -2.91
N ASP A 126 -15.34 6.50 -1.94
CA ASP A 126 -15.01 7.22 -0.71
C ASP A 126 -14.07 6.37 0.15
N SER A 127 -13.23 7.03 0.95
CA SER A 127 -12.40 6.31 1.90
C SER A 127 -13.30 5.68 2.99
N PRO A 128 -13.04 4.43 3.41
CA PRO A 128 -13.75 3.88 4.56
C PRO A 128 -13.33 4.63 5.82
N GLU A 129 -14.25 4.71 6.79
CA GLU A 129 -13.88 5.12 8.14
C GLU A 129 -12.88 4.12 8.71
N GLN A 130 -11.80 4.64 9.32
CA GLN A 130 -10.72 3.77 9.80
C GLN A 130 -11.17 2.94 11.01
N TYR A 131 -11.74 3.59 12.04
CA TYR A 131 -12.31 2.90 13.19
C TYR A 131 -13.61 3.63 13.56
N PRO A 132 -14.79 3.01 13.36
CA PRO A 132 -16.03 3.59 13.83
C PRO A 132 -16.06 3.57 15.36
N ASP A 133 -16.52 4.67 15.96
CA ASP A 133 -16.75 4.75 17.40
C ASP A 133 -17.96 3.87 17.76
N TYR A 134 -17.76 2.85 18.60
CA TYR A 134 -18.82 1.93 19.03
C TYR A 134 -19.49 2.35 20.35
N ASP A 135 -19.15 3.52 20.91
CA ASP A 135 -19.60 3.95 22.25
C ASP A 135 -21.06 4.50 22.32
N GLU A 136 -21.99 4.11 21.43
CA GLU A 136 -23.39 4.58 21.49
C GLU A 136 -24.48 3.49 21.37
N GLU A 137 -24.19 2.21 21.66
CA GLU A 137 -25.26 1.20 21.81
C GLU A 137 -24.98 0.25 22.98
N ASP A 138 -25.07 0.73 24.23
CA ASP A 138 -25.38 -0.08 25.41
C ASP A 138 -25.71 0.84 26.62
N GLU A 139 -26.86 1.53 26.56
CA GLU A 139 -27.62 1.98 27.75
C GLU A 139 -29.05 1.43 27.73
#